data_AF-A0ABD2U317-F1
#
_entry.id   AF-A0ABD2U317-F1
#
_cell.length_a   1.000
_cell.length_b   1.000
_cell.length_c   1.000
_cell.angle_alpha   90.00
_cell.angle_beta   90.00
_cell.angle_gamma   90.00
#
_symmetry.space_group_name_H-M   'P 1'
#
loop_
_entity.id
_entity.type
_entity.pdbx_description
1 polymer ?
#
loop_
_entity_poly.entity_id
_entity_poly.type
_entity_poly.pdbx_seq_one_letter_code
_entity_poly.pdbx_strand_id
1 'polypeptide(L)'
;MGQMIGTGHESQGLYYLTSSNSFIACSITDPPDLIHKFLGHSSLSKQQKMVSSLSSLSTLDCESCQLGKHTRAAFSRSTEGRLEYIFSLVHYDIWGPSRVGLTLGFRYFLSFIDDYSICTW
;
A
#
# COMPACT_ATOMS: atom_id res chain seq x y z
N MET A 1 -27.63 12.38 28.06
CA MET A 1 -28.95 12.37 27.41
C MET A 1 -28.69 12.27 25.92
N GLY A 2 -29.28 11.29 25.22
CA GLY A 2 -29.06 11.12 23.77
C GLY A 2 -29.95 12.06 22.97
N GLN A 3 -29.42 12.61 21.87
CA GLN A 3 -30.17 13.44 20.92
C GLN A 3 -30.66 12.58 19.75
N MET A 4 -31.95 12.61 19.46
CA MET A 4 -32.53 11.91 18.30
C MET A 4 -32.20 12.67 17.02
N ILE A 5 -31.36 12.08 16.15
CA ILE A 5 -30.83 12.72 14.93
C ILE A 5 -31.64 12.42 13.66
N GLY A 6 -32.69 11.60 13.75
CA GLY A 6 -33.57 11.30 12.63
C GLY A 6 -34.60 10.23 12.95
N THR A 7 -35.64 10.15 12.12
CA THR A 7 -36.65 9.09 12.13
C THR A 7 -36.63 8.37 10.79
N GLY A 8 -36.95 7.08 10.81
CA GLY A 8 -37.09 6.28 9.59
C GLY A 8 -38.19 5.25 9.75
N HIS A 9 -38.61 4.67 8.63
CA HIS A 9 -39.62 3.62 8.57
C HIS A 9 -39.11 2.43 7.76
N GLU A 10 -39.41 1.20 8.19
CA GLU A 10 -38.99 -0.04 7.54
C GLU A 10 -40.06 -0.50 6.53
N SER A 11 -39.64 -0.91 5.35
CA SER A 11 -40.52 -1.50 4.35
C SER A 11 -39.77 -2.58 3.57
N GLN A 12 -40.29 -3.80 3.62
CA GLN A 12 -39.76 -4.98 2.92
C GLN A 12 -38.29 -5.29 3.27
N GLY A 13 -37.90 -5.10 4.53
CA GLY A 13 -36.54 -5.31 5.01
C GLY A 13 -35.58 -4.18 4.69
N LEU A 14 -36.06 -3.08 4.10
CA LEU A 14 -35.28 -1.88 3.82
C LEU A 14 -35.71 -0.73 4.74
N TYR A 15 -34.75 -0.03 5.34
CA TYR A 15 -35.02 1.13 6.21
C TYR A 15 -34.93 2.43 5.42
N TYR A 16 -36.01 3.21 5.41
CA TYR A 16 -36.11 4.50 4.75
C TYR A 16 -36.05 5.63 5.77
N LEU A 17 -35.09 6.53 5.65
CA LEU A 17 -35.00 7.72 6.49
C LEU A 17 -35.98 8.79 5.99
N THR A 18 -36.91 9.22 6.84
CA THR A 18 -37.80 10.35 6.56
C THR A 18 -37.07 11.65 6.88
N SER A 19 -36.24 12.13 5.95
CA SER A 19 -35.59 13.45 6.06
C SER A 19 -36.45 14.50 5.34
N SER A 20 -36.90 15.52 6.07
CA SER A 20 -37.66 16.65 5.52
C SER A 20 -36.79 17.66 4.75
N ASN A 21 -35.46 17.51 4.75
CA ASN A 21 -34.57 18.28 3.89
C ASN A 21 -33.80 17.33 2.97
N SER A 22 -33.92 17.60 1.67
CA SER A 22 -32.98 17.13 0.65
C SER A 22 -31.57 17.47 1.10
N PHE A 23 -30.67 16.49 1.00
CA PHE A 23 -29.27 16.52 1.45
C PHE A 23 -29.08 16.33 2.96
N ILE A 24 -29.20 15.08 3.45
CA ILE A 24 -28.21 14.57 4.40
C ILE A 24 -26.93 14.25 3.60
N ALA A 25 -26.37 15.26 2.94
CA ALA A 25 -24.93 15.32 2.95
C ALA A 25 -24.65 15.70 4.40
N CYS A 26 -24.06 14.79 5.18
CA CYS A 26 -23.46 15.19 6.44
C CYS A 26 -22.69 16.47 6.10
N SER A 27 -23.06 17.62 6.67
CA SER A 27 -22.26 18.83 6.51
C SER A 27 -20.99 18.51 7.26
N ILE A 28 -20.07 17.82 6.58
CA ILE A 28 -18.86 17.30 7.18
C ILE A 28 -18.02 18.53 7.47
N THR A 29 -18.20 19.05 8.69
CA THR A 29 -17.28 19.95 9.37
C THR A 29 -16.14 19.16 9.99
N ASP A 30 -16.14 17.83 9.86
CA ASP A 30 -15.07 17.01 10.41
C ASP A 30 -13.73 17.42 9.80
N PRO A 31 -12.67 17.43 10.62
CA PRO A 31 -11.33 17.74 10.14
C PRO A 31 -10.98 16.83 8.94
N PRO A 32 -10.27 17.36 7.94
CA PRO A 32 -9.94 16.64 6.71
C PRO A 32 -9.33 15.25 6.91
N ASP A 33 -8.56 15.06 8.00
CA ASP A 33 -7.95 13.79 8.39
C ASP A 33 -9.01 12.71 8.73
N LEU A 34 -10.12 13.06 9.37
CA LEU A 34 -11.20 12.11 9.64
C LEU A 34 -11.87 11.67 8.33
N ILE A 35 -12.14 12.61 7.43
CA ILE A 35 -12.71 12.30 6.11
C ILE A 35 -11.77 11.36 5.34
N HIS A 36 -10.47 11.62 5.42
CA HIS A 36 -9.44 10.77 4.82
C HIS A 36 -9.46 9.35 5.37
N LYS A 37 -9.54 9.19 6.69
CA LYS A 37 -9.64 7.88 7.36
C LYS A 37 -10.96 7.17 7.03
N PHE A 38 -12.09 7.87 7.08
CA PHE A 38 -13.41 7.31 6.77
C PHE A 38 -13.52 6.83 5.32
N LEU A 39 -12.91 7.55 4.36
CA LEU A 39 -12.88 7.18 2.95
C LEU A 39 -11.73 6.22 2.60
N GLY A 40 -11.19 5.51 3.60
CA GLY A 40 -10.19 4.47 3.39
C GLY A 40 -8.86 4.99 2.83
N HIS A 41 -8.38 6.12 3.34
CA HIS A 41 -7.12 6.73 2.95
C HIS A 41 -7.04 7.13 1.46
N SER A 42 -8.17 7.48 0.88
CA SER A 42 -8.26 7.98 -0.50
C SER A 42 -7.36 9.21 -0.74
N SER A 43 -6.89 9.40 -1.98
CA SER A 43 -6.06 10.56 -2.33
C SER A 43 -6.82 11.87 -2.15
N LEU A 44 -6.11 12.93 -1.74
CA LEU A 44 -6.69 14.27 -1.58
C LEU A 44 -7.44 14.74 -2.85
N SER A 45 -6.88 14.48 -4.03
CA SER A 45 -7.51 14.77 -5.32
C SER A 45 -8.85 14.07 -5.55
N LYS A 46 -9.05 12.86 -5.01
CA LYS A 46 -10.34 12.17 -5.06
C LYS A 46 -11.30 12.76 -4.02
N GLN A 47 -10.80 13.05 -2.82
CA GLN A 47 -11.60 13.66 -1.76
C GLN A 47 -12.14 15.03 -2.16
N GLN A 48 -11.33 15.88 -2.81
CA GLN A 48 -11.74 17.19 -3.33
C GLN A 48 -12.88 17.11 -4.35
N LYS A 49 -12.97 16.03 -5.13
CA LYS A 49 -14.08 15.81 -6.08
C LYS A 49 -15.37 15.35 -5.40
N MET A 50 -15.26 14.68 -4.26
CA MET A 50 -16.41 14.14 -3.51
C MET A 50 -16.92 15.10 -2.44
N VAL A 51 -16.03 15.93 -1.88
CA VAL A 51 -16.31 16.80 -0.73
C VAL A 51 -15.84 18.22 -1.06
N SER A 52 -16.80 19.07 -1.40
CA SER A 52 -16.55 20.46 -1.81
C SER A 52 -15.87 21.30 -0.73
N SER A 53 -16.04 21.00 0.57
CA SER A 53 -15.36 21.70 1.66
C SER A 53 -13.85 21.45 1.70
N LEU A 54 -13.35 20.39 1.05
CA LEU A 54 -11.92 20.08 0.95
C LEU A 54 -11.22 20.73 -0.24
N SER A 55 -11.95 21.47 -1.09
CA SER A 55 -11.41 22.03 -2.35
C SER A 55 -10.22 22.96 -2.14
N SER A 56 -10.16 23.68 -1.02
CA SER A 56 -9.06 24.60 -0.68
C SER A 56 -7.87 23.94 0.02
N LEU A 57 -8.00 22.67 0.43
CA LEU A 57 -6.94 21.96 1.13
C LEU A 57 -5.83 21.58 0.13
N SER A 58 -4.60 22.03 0.38
CA SER A 58 -3.45 21.77 -0.50
C SER A 58 -2.73 20.47 -0.18
N THR A 59 -2.65 20.10 1.10
CA THR A 59 -1.92 18.92 1.58
C THR A 59 -2.72 18.16 2.63
N LEU A 60 -2.45 16.87 2.74
CA LEU A 60 -3.01 16.01 3.77
C LEU A 60 -1.89 15.15 4.36
N ASP A 61 -1.53 15.46 5.59
CA ASP A 61 -0.46 14.75 6.31
C ASP A 61 -1.07 13.58 7.08
N CYS A 62 -0.87 12.38 6.54
CA CYS A 62 -1.30 11.14 7.16
C CYS A 62 -0.13 10.17 7.20
N GLU A 63 0.32 9.83 8.41
CA GLU A 63 1.47 8.95 8.66
C GLU A 63 1.33 7.59 7.94
N SER A 64 0.17 6.94 8.06
CA SER A 64 -0.09 5.64 7.41
C SER A 64 0.00 5.74 5.89
N CYS A 65 -0.45 6.85 5.30
CA CYS A 65 -0.30 7.10 3.87
C CYS A 65 1.14 7.36 3.46
N GLN A 66 1.88 8.14 4.26
CA GLN A 66 3.29 8.43 3.99
C GLN A 66 4.11 7.15 4.02
N LEU A 67 3.93 6.30 5.03
CA LEU A 67 4.58 4.99 5.14
C LEU A 67 4.14 4.03 4.03
N GLY A 68 2.84 3.97 3.72
CA GLY A 68 2.31 3.08 2.69
C GLY A 68 2.68 3.48 1.26
N LYS A 69 2.89 4.77 1.00
CA LYS A 69 3.31 5.31 -0.30
C LYS A 69 4.82 5.54 -0.39
N HIS A 70 5.56 5.29 0.68
CA HIS A 70 7.00 5.44 0.70
C HIS A 70 7.61 4.47 -0.32
N THR A 71 8.12 5.01 -1.42
CA THR A 71 8.82 4.21 -2.42
C THR A 71 10.26 4.00 -1.96
N ARG A 72 10.77 2.79 -2.17
CA ARG A 72 12.19 2.53 -1.96
C ARG A 72 12.98 3.39 -2.94
N ALA A 73 14.02 4.06 -2.45
CA ALA A 73 14.96 4.78 -3.31
C ALA A 73 15.48 3.85 -4.42
N ALA A 74 15.62 4.40 -5.63
CA ALA A 74 16.21 3.68 -6.73
C ALA A 74 17.63 3.25 -6.34
N PHE A 75 18.01 2.03 -6.69
CA PHE A 75 19.41 1.64 -6.62
C PHE A 75 20.20 2.50 -7.61
N SER A 76 21.39 2.95 -7.21
CA SER A 76 22.32 3.56 -8.16
C SER A 76 22.54 2.59 -9.31
N ARG A 77 22.41 3.07 -10.54
CA ARG A 77 22.74 2.27 -11.71
C ARG A 77 24.20 1.86 -11.58
N SER A 78 24.52 0.59 -11.79
CA SER A 78 25.91 0.14 -11.76
C SER A 78 26.73 1.00 -12.72
N THR A 79 27.82 1.57 -12.22
CA THR A 79 28.76 2.33 -13.05
C THR A 79 29.62 1.40 -13.89
N GLU A 80 29.82 0.17 -13.44
CA GLU A 80 30.31 -0.93 -14.26
C GLU A 80 29.17 -1.50 -15.12
N GLY A 81 29.41 -1.61 -16.42
CA GLY A 81 28.57 -2.40 -17.32
C GLY A 81 28.74 -3.89 -17.05
N ARG A 82 28.07 -4.74 -17.85
CA ARG A 82 28.32 -6.19 -17.83
C ARG A 82 29.81 -6.43 -17.98
N LEU A 83 30.35 -7.35 -17.19
CA LEU A 83 31.76 -7.74 -17.29
C LEU A 83 32.09 -8.24 -18.70
N GLU A 84 33.37 -8.26 -19.06
CA GLU A 84 33.81 -8.63 -20.41
C GLU A 84 34.28 -10.09 -20.54
N TYR A 85 34.63 -10.73 -19.41
CA TYR A 85 35.23 -12.08 -19.42
C TYR A 85 34.56 -13.01 -18.41
N ILE A 86 34.45 -14.30 -18.77
CA ILE A 86 33.98 -15.38 -17.90
C ILE A 86 34.86 -15.47 -16.65
N PHE A 87 34.26 -15.69 -15.49
CA PHE A 87 34.91 -15.79 -14.18
C PHE A 87 35.60 -14.50 -13.69
N SER A 88 35.30 -13.34 -14.28
CA SER A 88 35.76 -12.05 -13.75
C SER A 88 35.18 -11.73 -12.37
N LEU A 89 33.92 -12.13 -12.14
CA LEU A 89 33.23 -12.01 -10.87
C LEU A 89 32.28 -13.19 -10.69
N VAL A 90 32.42 -13.88 -9.57
CA VAL A 90 31.53 -14.96 -9.17
C VAL A 90 30.85 -14.58 -7.86
N HIS A 91 29.53 -14.50 -7.89
CA HIS A 91 28.72 -14.39 -6.70
C HIS A 91 28.49 -15.78 -6.12
N TYR A 92 28.58 -15.94 -4.81
CA TYR A 92 28.20 -17.18 -4.14
C TYR A 92 27.21 -16.87 -3.02
N ASP A 93 26.27 -17.78 -2.80
CA ASP A 93 25.28 -17.67 -1.73
C ASP A 93 25.02 -19.04 -1.10
N ILE A 94 24.72 -19.03 0.20
CA ILE A 94 24.35 -20.24 0.94
C ILE A 94 22.88 -20.13 1.33
N TRP A 95 22.07 -21.02 0.78
CA TRP A 95 20.65 -21.15 1.11
C TRP A 95 20.42 -22.31 2.09
N GLY A 96 19.73 -22.07 3.21
CA GLY A 96 19.29 -23.13 4.12
C GLY A 96 19.04 -22.68 5.58
N PRO A 97 18.60 -23.59 6.47
CA PRO A 97 18.34 -25.02 6.23
C PRO A 97 16.98 -25.30 5.56
N SER A 98 16.98 -26.12 4.51
CA SER A 98 15.78 -26.61 3.84
C SER A 98 14.93 -27.48 4.77
N ARG A 99 13.61 -27.29 4.68
CA ARG A 99 12.63 -28.13 5.39
C ARG A 99 12.66 -29.57 4.89
N VAL A 100 12.84 -29.75 3.58
CA VAL A 100 12.99 -31.05 2.93
C VAL A 100 14.47 -31.29 2.69
N GLY A 101 15.00 -32.32 3.36
CA GLY A 101 16.39 -32.75 3.14
C GLY A 101 16.56 -33.38 1.77
N LEU A 102 17.74 -33.23 1.19
CA LEU A 102 18.14 -34.00 0.02
C LEU A 102 18.27 -35.49 0.38
N THR A 103 18.39 -36.34 -0.65
CA THR A 103 18.50 -37.81 -0.52
C THR A 103 19.57 -38.26 0.49
N LEU A 104 20.63 -37.47 0.66
CA LEU A 104 21.75 -37.75 1.57
C LEU A 104 21.67 -36.99 2.90
N GLY A 105 20.55 -36.33 3.20
CA GLY A 105 20.33 -35.60 4.45
C GLY A 105 20.87 -34.17 4.49
N PHE A 106 21.48 -33.68 3.40
CA PHE A 106 21.91 -32.29 3.29
C PHE A 106 20.72 -31.33 3.31
N ARG A 107 20.89 -30.19 3.98
CA ARG A 107 19.86 -29.14 4.13
C ARG A 107 20.32 -27.76 3.67
N TYR A 108 21.59 -27.61 3.32
CA TYR A 108 22.14 -26.37 2.82
C TYR A 108 22.55 -26.55 1.36
N PHE A 109 22.39 -25.49 0.58
CA PHE A 109 22.73 -25.43 -0.82
C PHE A 109 23.69 -24.26 -0.99
N LEU A 110 24.82 -24.52 -1.64
CA LEU A 110 25.76 -23.48 -2.03
C LEU A 110 25.57 -23.28 -3.53
N SER A 111 25.21 -22.06 -3.92
CA SER A 111 25.08 -21.68 -5.33
C SER A 111 26.15 -20.68 -5.68
N PHE A 112 26.69 -20.81 -6.88
CA PHE A 112 27.60 -19.84 -7.46
C PHE A 112 27.04 -19.34 -8.79
N ILE A 113 27.22 -18.06 -9.08
CA ILE A 113 26.71 -17.39 -10.27
C ILE A 113 27.85 -16.58 -10.87
N ASP A 114 28.22 -16.88 -12.10
CA ASP A 114 29.15 -16.07 -12.89
C ASP A 114 28.42 -14.85 -13.47
N ASP A 115 28.87 -13.64 -13.15
CA ASP A 115 28.20 -12.39 -13.56
C ASP A 115 28.28 -12.17 -15.07
N TYR A 116 29.33 -12.66 -15.73
CA TYR A 116 29.45 -12.57 -17.19
C TYR A 116 28.46 -13.47 -17.92
N SER A 117 28.55 -14.79 -17.69
CA SER A 117 27.79 -15.81 -18.44
C SER A 117 26.38 -16.01 -17.92
N ILE A 118 26.09 -15.59 -16.69
CA ILE A 118 24.84 -15.89 -15.96
C ILE A 118 24.68 -17.41 -15.74
N CYS A 119 25.75 -18.19 -15.87
CA CYS A 119 25.74 -19.61 -15.53
C CYS A 119 25.71 -19.78 -14.00
N THR A 120 24.92 -20.76 -13.54
CA THR A 120 24.78 -21.12 -12.12
C THR A 120 25.27 -22.54 -11.90
N TRP A 121 26.01 -22.77 -10.82
CA TRP A 121 26.44 -24.11 -10.37
C TRP A 121 26.24 -24.32 -8.87
#